data_AF-A0A535HJV4-F1
#
_entry.id   AF-A0A535HJV4-F1
#
_cell.length_a   1.000
_cell.length_b   1.000
_cell.length_c   1.000
_cell.angle_alpha   90.00
_cell.angle_beta   90.00
_cell.angle_gamma   90.00
#
_symmetry.space_group_name_H-M   'P 1'
#
loop_
_entity.id
_entity.type
_entity.pdbx_description
1 polymer ?
#
loop_
_entity_poly.entity_id
_entity_poly.type
_entity_poly.pdbx_seq_one_letter_code
_entity_poly.pdbx_strand_id
1 'polypeptide(L)'
;MKELQMPEFKSDEDEVQFWDNLDTADFMDDDGEWFRFEVDNTRAVRVPILPEIASELSRRARTQGVSLETLVNAWLIEHMHELARMS
;
A
#
# COMPACT_ATOMS: atom_id res chain seq x y z
N MET A 1 -11.97 -24.74 -11.52
CA MET A 1 -12.08 -24.85 -10.05
C MET A 1 -12.51 -26.26 -9.65
N LYS A 2 -11.78 -26.89 -8.72
CA LYS A 2 -12.29 -28.05 -7.98
C LYS A 2 -13.27 -27.53 -6.92
N GLU A 3 -14.31 -28.30 -6.61
CA GLU A 3 -15.17 -28.01 -5.45
C GLU A 3 -14.57 -28.68 -4.21
N LEU A 4 -14.42 -27.93 -3.12
CA LEU A 4 -13.99 -28.48 -1.84
C LEU A 4 -15.10 -29.38 -1.29
N GLN A 5 -14.88 -30.69 -1.33
CA GLN A 5 -15.79 -31.65 -0.73
C GLN A 5 -15.48 -31.76 0.76
N MET A 6 -16.39 -31.27 1.60
CA MET A 6 -16.25 -31.32 3.05
C MET A 6 -16.52 -32.73 3.56
N PRO A 7 -15.56 -33.41 4.22
CA PRO A 7 -15.78 -34.73 4.79
C PRO A 7 -16.60 -34.65 6.08
N GLU A 8 -17.20 -35.78 6.49
CA GLU A 8 -17.73 -35.91 7.86
C GLU A 8 -16.58 -36.17 8.85
N PHE A 9 -16.41 -35.29 9.83
CA PHE A 9 -15.40 -35.42 10.87
C PHE A 9 -15.87 -36.34 11.99
N LYS A 10 -14.98 -37.23 12.43
CA LYS A 10 -15.26 -38.17 13.54
C LYS A 10 -14.85 -37.60 14.90
N SER A 11 -14.01 -36.57 14.91
CA SER A 11 -13.53 -35.87 16.10
C SER A 11 -12.98 -34.48 15.75
N ASP A 12 -12.85 -33.61 16.75
CA ASP A 12 -12.26 -32.28 16.59
C ASP A 12 -10.78 -32.35 16.14
N GLU A 13 -10.04 -33.37 16.57
CA GLU A 13 -8.66 -33.61 16.12
C GLU A 13 -8.58 -33.95 14.62
N ASP A 14 -9.54 -34.72 14.10
CA ASP A 14 -9.61 -35.02 12.67
C ASP A 14 -9.91 -33.77 11.83
N GLU A 15 -10.74 -32.87 12.36
CA GLU A 15 -11.05 -31.59 11.71
C GLU A 15 -9.80 -30.69 11.63
N VAL A 16 -9.06 -30.56 12.74
CA VAL A 16 -7.80 -29.79 12.75
C VAL A 16 -6.80 -30.36 11.75
N GLN A 17 -6.61 -31.69 11.72
CA GLN A 17 -5.69 -32.33 10.78
C GLN A 17 -6.09 -32.10 9.31
N PHE A 18 -7.37 -31.99 9.01
CA PHE A 18 -7.84 -31.67 7.66
C PHE A 18 -7.45 -30.26 7.26
N TRP A 19 -7.74 -29.26 8.11
CA TRP A 19 -7.44 -27.86 7.81
C TRP A 19 -5.95 -27.55 7.77
N ASP A 20 -5.14 -28.19 8.61
CA ASP A 20 -3.68 -28.01 8.64
C ASP A 20 -2.99 -28.51 7.37
N ASN A 21 -3.58 -29.50 6.70
CA ASN A 21 -3.01 -30.13 5.51
C ASN A 21 -3.74 -29.78 4.21
N LEU A 22 -4.73 -28.89 4.25
CA LEU A 22 -5.49 -28.49 3.08
C LEU A 22 -4.66 -27.57 2.19
N ASP A 23 -4.29 -28.06 1.00
CA ASP A 23 -3.73 -27.20 -0.04
C ASP A 23 -4.85 -26.41 -0.74
N THR A 24 -4.91 -25.11 -0.46
CA THR A 24 -5.91 -24.23 -1.05
C THR A 24 -5.62 -23.87 -2.50
N ALA A 25 -4.40 -24.08 -3.01
CA ALA A 25 -4.01 -23.70 -4.37
C ALA A 25 -4.84 -24.43 -5.43
N ASP A 26 -5.23 -25.68 -5.15
CA ASP A 26 -6.08 -26.52 -6.01
C ASP A 26 -7.51 -25.98 -6.21
N PHE A 27 -7.92 -25.03 -5.38
CA PHE A 27 -9.26 -24.42 -5.36
C PHE A 27 -9.24 -22.93 -5.75
N MET A 28 -8.06 -22.36 -5.98
CA MET A 28 -7.88 -20.97 -6.40
C MET A 28 -7.73 -20.90 -7.93
N ASP A 29 -8.33 -19.88 -8.54
CA ASP A 29 -8.11 -19.61 -9.97
C ASP A 29 -6.74 -18.94 -10.17
N ASP A 30 -5.93 -19.48 -11.07
CA ASP A 30 -4.64 -18.90 -11.49
C ASP A 30 -4.86 -17.84 -12.58
N ASP A 31 -5.67 -16.82 -12.26
CA ASP A 31 -5.99 -15.70 -13.17
C ASP A 31 -5.07 -14.49 -12.98
N GLY A 32 -4.11 -14.58 -12.06
CA GLY A 32 -3.18 -13.52 -11.74
C GLY A 32 -3.83 -12.27 -11.13
N GLU A 33 -5.08 -12.36 -10.64
CA GLU A 33 -5.75 -11.28 -9.90
C GLU A 33 -5.34 -11.27 -8.42
N TRP A 34 -5.01 -12.44 -7.85
CA TRP A 34 -4.69 -12.60 -6.43
C TRP A 34 -3.48 -11.80 -5.94
N PHE A 35 -2.56 -11.42 -6.85
CA PHE A 35 -1.35 -10.66 -6.53
C PHE A 35 -1.24 -9.32 -7.28
N ARG A 36 -2.33 -8.86 -7.91
CA ARG A 36 -2.29 -7.61 -8.67
C ARG A 36 -2.52 -6.42 -7.75
N PHE A 37 -1.44 -5.78 -7.34
CA PHE A 37 -1.51 -4.43 -6.79
C PHE A 37 -1.73 -3.46 -7.94
N GLU A 38 -2.86 -2.77 -7.97
CA GLU A 38 -3.04 -1.58 -8.78
C GLU A 38 -2.14 -0.48 -8.23
N VAL A 39 -0.89 -0.46 -8.68
CA VAL A 39 0.00 0.66 -8.44
C VAL A 39 -0.34 1.70 -9.51
N ASP A 40 -1.04 2.76 -9.12
CA ASP A 40 -1.21 3.93 -9.98
C ASP A 40 0.17 4.35 -10.46
N ASN A 41 0.45 4.10 -11.74
CA ASN A 41 1.75 4.35 -12.39
C ASN A 41 1.98 5.86 -12.64
N THR A 42 1.43 6.71 -11.78
CA THR A 42 1.65 8.15 -11.78
C THR A 42 3.10 8.38 -11.44
N ARG A 43 3.93 8.58 -12.47
CA ARG A 43 5.37 8.82 -12.31
C ARG A 43 5.57 10.05 -11.44
N ALA A 44 6.07 9.83 -10.23
CA ALA A 44 6.54 10.91 -9.37
C ALA A 44 7.59 11.75 -10.10
N VAL A 45 7.41 13.08 -10.09
CA VAL A 45 8.39 14.02 -10.62
C VAL A 45 9.53 14.14 -9.60
N ARG A 46 10.77 13.93 -10.05
CA ARG A 46 11.95 14.08 -9.20
C ARG A 46 12.52 15.48 -9.37
N VAL A 47 12.57 16.23 -8.27
CA VAL A 47 13.17 17.56 -8.23
C VAL A 47 14.41 17.49 -7.33
N PRO A 48 15.61 17.89 -7.82
CA PRO A 48 16.78 17.99 -6.96
C PRO A 48 16.60 19.15 -5.97
N ILE A 49 16.75 18.86 -4.68
CA ILE A 49 16.65 19.83 -3.58
C ILE A 49 18.01 19.95 -2.90
N LEU A 50 18.41 21.18 -2.56
CA LEU A 50 19.66 21.43 -1.85
C LEU A 50 19.70 20.68 -0.50
N PRO A 51 20.85 20.10 -0.09
CA PRO A 51 20.95 19.26 1.10
C PRO A 51 20.45 19.91 2.39
N GLU A 52 20.74 21.19 2.58
CA GLU A 52 20.33 22.00 3.73
C GLU A 52 18.80 22.16 3.79
N ILE A 53 18.16 22.35 2.63
CA ILE A 53 16.70 22.46 2.51
C ILE A 53 16.06 21.09 2.77
N ALA A 54 16.60 20.02 2.18
CA ALA A 54 16.10 18.67 2.38
C ALA A 54 16.16 18.24 3.86
N SER A 55 17.23 18.63 4.57
CA SER A 55 17.40 18.38 6.00
C SER A 55 16.36 19.12 6.83
N GLU A 56 16.09 20.39 6.49
CA GLU A 56 15.07 21.21 7.15
C GLU A 56 13.66 20.63 6.95
N LEU A 57 13.29 20.31 5.71
CA LEU A 57 12.00 19.71 5.37
C LEU A 57 11.80 18.38 6.10
N SER A 58 12.83 17.54 6.13
CA SER A 58 12.78 16.25 6.84
C SER A 58 12.55 16.43 8.34
N ARG A 59 13.22 17.41 8.96
CA ARG A 59 13.01 17.72 10.38
C ARG A 59 11.58 18.17 10.64
N ARG A 60 11.05 19.08 9.81
CA ARG A 60 9.68 19.60 9.96
C ARG A 60 8.63 18.51 9.77
N ALA A 61 8.77 17.67 8.74
CA ALA A 61 7.84 16.59 8.47
C ALA A 61 7.75 15.63 9.68
N ARG A 62 8.91 15.27 10.25
CA ARG A 62 8.98 14.46 11.48
C ARG A 62 8.30 15.12 12.67
N THR A 63 8.58 16.40 12.92
CA THR A 63 7.93 17.14 14.03
C THR A 63 6.41 17.21 13.88
N GLN A 64 5.92 17.28 12.64
CA GLN A 64 4.48 17.32 12.33
C GLN A 64 3.84 15.93 12.21
N GLY A 65 4.61 14.85 12.31
CA GLY A 65 4.10 13.48 12.18
C GLY A 65 3.63 13.11 10.77
N VAL A 66 4.11 13.80 9.74
CA VAL A 66 3.73 13.57 8.34
C VAL A 66 4.92 13.12 7.50
N SER A 67 4.66 12.56 6.32
CA SER A 67 5.72 12.23 5.38
C SER A 67 6.35 13.50 4.77
N LEU A 68 7.60 13.40 4.32
CA LEU A 68 8.27 14.48 3.60
C LEU A 68 7.50 14.89 2.34
N GLU A 69 6.99 13.90 1.61
CA GLU A 69 6.17 14.11 0.41
C GLU A 69 4.89 14.88 0.72
N THR A 70 4.17 14.48 1.77
CA THR A 70 2.94 15.15 2.21
C THR A 70 3.20 16.62 2.55
N LEU A 71 4.25 16.89 3.33
CA LEU A 71 4.62 18.27 3.70
C LEU A 71 4.94 19.12 2.47
N VAL A 72 5.78 18.60 1.57
CA VAL A 72 6.20 19.33 0.37
C VAL A 72 5.01 19.61 -0.54
N ASN A 73 4.15 18.63 -0.78
CA ASN A 73 2.96 18.82 -1.61
C ASN A 73 2.00 19.85 -1.02
N ALA A 74 1.75 19.82 0.30
CA ALA A 74 0.90 20.81 0.96
C ALA A 74 1.44 22.24 0.77
N TRP A 75 2.74 22.45 0.98
CA TRP A 75 3.38 23.76 0.79
C TRP A 75 3.35 24.23 -0.65
N LEU A 76 3.59 23.34 -1.62
CA LEU A 76 3.51 23.70 -3.04
C LEU A 76 2.09 24.13 -3.43
N ILE A 77 1.07 23.42 -2.95
CA ILE A 77 -0.35 23.78 -3.18
C ILE A 77 -0.66 25.15 -2.57
N GLU A 78 -0.28 25.39 -1.31
CA GLU A 78 -0.46 26.69 -0.65
C GLU A 78 0.21 27.82 -1.44
N HIS A 79 1.46 27.63 -1.85
CA HIS A 79 2.21 28.62 -2.59
C HIS A 79 1.59 28.92 -3.97
N MET A 80 1.11 27.89 -4.69
CA MET A 80 0.41 28.09 -5.96
C MET A 80 -0.90 28.87 -5.77
N HIS A 81 -1.66 28.61 -4.71
CA HIS A 81 -2.86 29.36 -4.38
C HIS A 81 -2.57 30.82 -3.98
N GLU A 82 -1.45 31.09 -3.32
CA GLU A 82 -1.00 32.46 -3.04
C GLU A 82 -0.67 33.22 -4.32
N LEU A 83 0.12 32.61 -5.21
CA LEU A 83 0.48 33.21 -6.50
C LEU A 83 -0.74 33.53 -7.35
N ALA A 84 -1.72 32.61 -7.42
CA ALA A 84 -2.96 32.81 -8.17
C ALA A 84 -3.87 33.91 -7.58
N ARG A 85 -3.76 34.22 -6.28
CA ARG A 85 -4.49 35.34 -5.65
C ARG A 85 -3.84 36.70 -5.93
N MET A 86 -2.57 36.72 -6.31
CA MET A 86 -1.80 37.93 -6.58
C MET A 86 -1.80 38.33 -8.07
N SER A 87 -2.25 37.44 -8.96
CA SER A 87 -2.42 37.66 -10.40
C SER A 87 -3.80 38.17 -10.76
#